data_AF-A0A1W9PHH3-F1
#
_entry.id   AF-A0A1W9PHH3-F1
#
_cell.length_a   1.000
_cell.length_b   1.000
_cell.length_c   1.000
_cell.angle_alpha   90.00
_cell.angle_beta   90.00
_cell.angle_gamma   90.00
#
_symmetry.space_group_name_H-M   'P 1'
#
loop_
_entity.id
_entity.type
_entity.pdbx_description
1 polymer ?
#
loop_
_entity_poly.entity_id
_entity_poly.type
_entity_poly.pdbx_seq_one_letter_code
_entity_poly.pdbx_strand_id
1 'polypeptide(L)'
;MFYNIQFSFWYLFYAAVLTYLVWGFVVSFEVNLAMSGSHLAQKWIRKHHTYKQLYGEVKVFYPMILLGYFFLELLPHYIFKVPSSGFDLDRLLPHYIFKVPSSGFDLDRLFEILYDQK
;
A
#
# COMPACT_ATOMS: atom_id res chain seq x y z
N MET A 1 -30.26 -28.00 8.59
CA MET A 1 -28.78 -27.94 8.74
C MET A 1 -28.10 -27.06 7.68
N PHE A 2 -28.57 -27.02 6.42
CA PHE A 2 -28.00 -26.17 5.34
C PHE A 2 -28.06 -24.64 5.58
N TYR A 3 -29.07 -24.13 6.28
CA TYR A 3 -29.23 -22.69 6.54
C TYR A 3 -28.07 -22.08 7.33
N ASN A 4 -27.46 -22.85 8.24
CA ASN A 4 -26.32 -22.40 9.05
C ASN A 4 -25.04 -22.25 8.21
N ILE A 5 -24.82 -23.14 7.24
CA ILE A 5 -23.60 -23.11 6.41
C ILE A 5 -23.62 -21.89 5.47
N GLN A 6 -24.77 -21.62 4.84
CA GLN A 6 -24.91 -20.45 3.97
C GLN A 6 -24.77 -19.14 4.76
N PHE A 7 -25.38 -19.06 5.95
CA PHE A 7 -25.25 -17.88 6.82
C PHE A 7 -23.81 -17.67 7.31
N SER A 8 -23.12 -18.73 7.76
CA SER A 8 -21.70 -18.65 8.15
C SER A 8 -20.80 -18.24 6.99
N PHE A 9 -21.06 -18.70 5.77
CA PHE A 9 -20.30 -18.27 4.59
C PHE A 9 -20.46 -16.77 4.33
N TRP A 10 -21.70 -16.25 4.32
CA TRP A 10 -21.94 -14.82 4.14
C TRP A 10 -21.32 -13.98 5.26
N TYR A 11 -21.37 -14.46 6.49
CA TYR A 11 -20.75 -13.78 7.63
C TYR A 11 -19.23 -13.70 7.47
N LEU A 12 -18.56 -14.81 7.12
CA LEU A 12 -17.12 -14.83 6.86
C LEU A 12 -16.73 -13.96 5.66
N PHE A 13 -17.52 -14.00 4.60
CA PHE A 13 -17.33 -13.14 3.43
C PHE A 13 -17.42 -11.67 3.81
N TYR A 14 -18.46 -11.29 4.58
CA TYR A 14 -18.63 -9.91 5.04
C TYR A 14 -17.48 -9.47 5.96
N ALA A 15 -17.06 -10.33 6.89
CA ALA A 15 -15.91 -10.06 7.75
C ALA A 15 -14.62 -9.86 6.95
N ALA A 16 -14.38 -10.68 5.93
CA ALA A 16 -13.22 -10.57 5.04
C ALA A 16 -13.25 -9.27 4.24
N VAL A 17 -14.39 -8.91 3.64
CA VAL A 17 -14.57 -7.64 2.90
C VAL A 17 -14.38 -6.45 3.83
N LEU A 18 -14.96 -6.47 5.03
CA LEU A 18 -14.80 -5.38 5.99
C LEU A 18 -13.35 -5.24 6.44
N THR A 19 -12.67 -6.35 6.69
CA THR A 19 -11.24 -6.35 7.04
C THR A 19 -10.40 -5.78 5.89
N TYR A 20 -10.69 -6.18 4.65
CA TYR A 20 -10.02 -5.64 3.47
C TYR A 20 -10.23 -4.13 3.34
N LEU A 21 -11.46 -3.64 3.57
CA LEU A 21 -11.78 -2.20 3.50
C LEU A 21 -11.06 -1.42 4.61
N VAL A 22 -11.15 -1.87 5.86
CA VAL A 22 -10.56 -1.16 7.00
C VAL A 22 -9.03 -1.19 6.92
N TRP A 23 -8.43 -2.35 6.65
CA TRP A 23 -6.98 -2.47 6.53
C TRP A 23 -6.45 -1.74 5.30
N GLY A 24 -7.12 -1.90 4.15
CA GLY A 24 -6.78 -1.20 2.92
C GLY A 24 -6.86 0.32 3.07
N PHE A 25 -7.80 0.83 3.86
CA PHE A 25 -7.88 2.24 4.18
C PHE A 25 -6.68 2.71 5.01
N VAL A 26 -6.33 2.00 6.09
CA VAL A 26 -5.15 2.33 6.91
C VAL A 26 -3.87 2.34 6.07
N VAL A 27 -3.64 1.27 5.29
CA VAL A 27 -2.48 1.16 4.40
C VAL A 27 -2.48 2.30 3.38
N SER A 28 -3.63 2.61 2.78
CA SER A 28 -3.76 3.70 1.81
C SER A 28 -3.35 5.05 2.36
N PHE A 29 -3.76 5.39 3.58
CA PHE A 29 -3.39 6.66 4.22
C PHE A 29 -1.89 6.71 4.54
N GLU A 30 -1.35 5.68 5.15
CA GLU A 30 0.07 5.62 5.53
C GLU A 30 0.97 5.70 4.30
N VAL A 31 0.62 4.97 3.23
CA VAL A 31 1.34 4.97 1.94
C VAL A 31 1.27 6.35 1.28
N ASN A 32 0.09 6.96 1.19
CA ASN A 32 -0.08 8.30 0.59
C ASN A 32 0.68 9.38 1.39
N LEU A 33 0.60 9.35 2.72
CA LEU A 33 1.36 10.28 3.57
C LEU A 33 2.86 10.05 3.48
N ALA A 34 3.30 8.80 3.32
CA ALA A 34 4.71 8.49 3.13
C ALA A 34 5.24 9.00 1.78
N MET A 35 4.44 8.91 0.70
CA MET A 35 4.75 9.48 -0.62
C MET A 35 4.83 11.00 -0.58
N SER A 36 3.96 11.65 0.18
CA SER A 36 4.01 13.10 0.37
C SER A 36 5.18 13.56 1.25
N GLY A 37 6.04 12.65 1.72
CA GLY A 37 7.24 12.96 2.50
C GLY A 37 7.02 13.05 4.01
N SER A 38 5.88 12.61 4.56
CA SER A 38 5.63 12.68 6.01
C SER A 38 6.55 11.75 6.79
N HIS A 39 7.41 12.33 7.64
CA HIS A 39 8.33 11.58 8.50
C HIS A 39 7.62 10.64 9.48
N LEU A 40 6.40 10.97 9.92
CA LEU A 40 5.62 10.13 10.84
C LEU A 40 5.14 8.85 10.15
N ALA A 41 4.57 8.99 8.95
CA ALA A 41 4.11 7.85 8.16
C ALA A 41 5.28 6.95 7.75
N GLN A 42 6.39 7.54 7.30
CA GLN A 42 7.60 6.78 6.99
C GLN A 42 8.13 6.02 8.21
N LYS A 43 8.13 6.64 9.40
CA LYS A 43 8.55 5.98 10.65
C LYS A 43 7.60 4.85 11.05
N TRP A 44 6.30 5.05 10.88
CA TRP A 44 5.29 4.03 11.16
C TRP A 44 5.45 2.82 10.24
N ILE A 45 5.59 3.05 8.93
CA ILE A 45 5.84 2.01 7.92
C ILE A 45 7.11 1.24 8.24
N ARG A 46 8.24 1.93 8.51
CA ARG A 46 9.51 1.29 8.87
C ARG A 46 9.42 0.43 10.13
N LYS A 47 8.56 0.81 11.08
CA LYS A 47 8.40 0.10 12.35
C LYS A 47 7.53 -1.16 12.22
N HIS A 48 6.50 -1.13 11.36
CA HIS A 48 5.49 -2.19 11.30
C HIS A 48 5.63 -3.10 10.07
N HIS A 49 6.28 -2.64 9.00
CA HIS A 49 6.36 -3.39 7.74
C HIS A 49 7.81 -3.57 7.29
N THR A 50 8.13 -4.79 6.86
CA THR A 50 9.32 -5.04 6.05
C THR A 50 9.05 -4.62 4.60
N TYR A 51 10.08 -4.23 3.85
CA TYR A 51 9.95 -3.88 2.43
C TYR A 51 9.13 -4.90 1.61
N LYS A 52 9.39 -6.20 1.78
CA LYS A 52 8.65 -7.27 1.07
C LYS A 52 7.17 -7.30 1.43
N GLN A 53 6.83 -7.07 2.70
CA GLN A 53 5.45 -7.04 3.19
C GLN A 53 4.73 -5.80 2.65
N LEU A 54 5.36 -4.63 2.79
CA LEU A 54 4.80 -3.37 2.27
C LEU A 54 4.57 -3.44 0.76
N TYR A 55 5.52 -3.99 0.00
CA TYR A 55 5.35 -4.15 -1.45
C TYR A 55 4.16 -5.06 -1.79
N GLY A 56 4.00 -6.17 -1.06
CA GLY A 56 2.86 -7.07 -1.20
C GLY A 56 1.54 -6.38 -0.87
N GLU A 57 1.49 -5.65 0.23
CA GLU A 57 0.31 -4.89 0.66
C GLU A 57 -0.04 -3.77 -0.33
N VAL A 58 0.94 -3.03 -0.82
CA VAL A 58 0.74 -1.99 -1.84
C VAL A 58 0.16 -2.59 -3.11
N LYS A 59 0.59 -3.79 -3.50
CA LYS A 59 0.04 -4.50 -4.67
C LYS A 59 -1.39 -4.96 -4.44
N VAL A 60 -1.69 -5.53 -3.26
CA VAL A 60 -3.02 -6.03 -2.92
C VAL A 60 -4.02 -4.88 -2.74
N PHE A 61 -3.63 -3.82 -2.04
CA PHE A 61 -4.46 -2.67 -1.72
C PHE A 61 -4.29 -1.51 -2.71
N TYR A 62 -3.66 -1.75 -3.86
CA TYR A 62 -3.49 -0.75 -4.92
C TYR A 62 -4.77 0.02 -5.26
N PRO A 63 -5.96 -0.62 -5.46
CA PRO A 63 -7.19 0.13 -5.72
C PRO A 63 -7.60 1.05 -4.56
N MET A 64 -7.32 0.66 -3.31
CA MET A 64 -7.60 1.50 -2.13
C MET A 64 -6.58 2.63 -1.97
N ILE A 65 -5.31 2.39 -2.32
CA ILE A 65 -4.26 3.42 -2.35
C ILE A 65 -4.62 4.50 -3.37
N LEU A 66 -5.09 4.10 -4.56
CA LEU A 66 -5.54 5.02 -5.59
C LEU A 66 -6.76 5.84 -5.14
N LEU A 67 -7.71 5.22 -4.44
CA LEU A 67 -8.82 5.95 -3.82
C LEU A 67 -8.32 6.96 -2.78
N GLY A 68 -7.38 6.57 -1.91
CA GLY A 68 -6.80 7.48 -0.93
C GLY A 68 -6.10 8.66 -1.60
N TYR A 69 -5.36 8.42 -2.67
CA TYR A 69 -4.74 9.47 -3.48
C TYR A 69 -5.77 10.43 -4.06
N PHE A 70 -6.86 9.88 -4.60
CA PHE A 70 -7.98 10.67 -5.12
C PHE A 70 -8.56 11.59 -4.05
N PHE A 71 -8.79 11.10 -2.84
CA PHE A 71 -9.34 11.90 -1.74
C PHE A 71 -8.35 12.89 -1.14
N LEU A 72 -7.07 12.51 -0.98
CA LEU A 72 -6.08 13.28 -0.22
C LEU A 72 -5.25 14.23 -1.08
N GLU A 73 -5.09 13.97 -2.36
CA GLU A 73 -4.38 14.86 -3.28
C GLU A 73 -5.32 15.47 -4.32
N LEU A 74 -6.07 14.66 -5.06
CA LEU A 74 -6.82 15.15 -6.21
C LEU A 74 -7.97 16.08 -5.79
N LEU A 75 -8.72 15.68 -4.77
CA LEU A 75 -9.84 16.44 -4.22
C LEU A 75 -9.42 17.82 -3.67
N PRO A 76 -8.42 17.92 -2.77
CA PRO A 76 -7.95 19.23 -2.29
C PRO A 76 -7.21 20.04 -3.34
N HIS A 77 -6.56 19.41 -4.32
CA HIS A 77 -6.01 20.13 -5.47
C HIS A 77 -7.12 20.83 -6.27
N TYR A 78 -8.23 20.12 -6.52
CA TYR A 78 -9.36 20.69 -7.28
C TYR A 78 -10.11 21.78 -6.48
N ILE A 79 -10.33 21.58 -5.17
CA ILE A 79 -11.10 22.52 -4.34
C ILE A 79 -10.26 23.70 -3.86
N PHE A 80 -9.07 23.44 -3.32
CA PHE A 80 -8.27 24.42 -2.59
C PHE A 80 -7.00 24.85 -3.36
N LYS A 81 -6.77 24.31 -4.57
CA LYS A 81 -5.58 24.60 -5.41
C LYS A 81 -4.24 24.34 -4.69
N VAL A 82 -4.24 23.41 -3.72
CA VAL A 82 -3.01 23.00 -3.02
C VAL A 82 -2.12 22.26 -4.02
N PRO A 83 -0.80 22.53 -4.06
CA PRO A 83 0.11 21.78 -4.93
C PRO A 83 0.06 20.27 -4.61
N SER A 84 -0.21 19.46 -5.63
CA SER A 84 -0.19 17.99 -5.52
C SER A 84 1.26 17.51 -5.55
N SER A 85 1.59 16.54 -4.69
CA SER A 85 2.95 15.98 -4.64
C SER A 85 3.21 14.92 -5.73
N GLY A 86 2.16 14.58 -6.48
CA GLY A 86 2.17 13.61 -7.56
C GLY A 86 2.13 12.18 -7.01
N PHE A 87 1.42 11.28 -7.70
CA PHE A 87 1.44 9.87 -7.35
C PHE A 87 2.77 9.26 -7.79
N ASP A 88 3.72 9.13 -6.87
CA ASP A 88 5.07 8.63 -7.14
C ASP A 88 5.42 7.49 -6.19
N LEU A 89 5.16 6.26 -6.65
CA LEU A 89 5.44 5.04 -5.90
C LEU A 89 6.95 4.80 -5.72
N ASP A 90 7.78 5.38 -6.59
CA ASP A 90 9.24 5.20 -6.58
C ASP A 90 9.85 5.92 -5.37
N ARG A 91 9.21 7.00 -4.88
CA ARG A 91 9.56 7.66 -3.60
C ARG A 91 9.28 6.79 -2.37
N LEU A 92 8.39 5.82 -2.50
CA LEU A 92 8.04 4.87 -1.44
C LEU A 92 9.01 3.69 -1.38
N LEU A 93 9.57 3.31 -2.52
CA LEU A 93 10.44 2.15 -2.72
C LEU A 93 11.93 2.51 -2.44
N PRO A 94 12.88 1.55 -2.50
CA PRO A 94 13.97 1.33 -1.54
C PRO A 94 15.00 2.46 -1.38
N HIS A 95 14.92 3.55 -2.14
CA HIS A 95 15.88 4.63 -2.03
C HIS A 95 15.61 5.58 -0.83
N TYR A 96 14.34 5.76 -0.43
CA TYR A 96 13.97 6.79 0.57
C TYR A 96 13.50 6.21 1.92
N ILE A 97 12.74 5.11 1.93
CA ILE A 97 12.12 4.58 3.16
C ILE A 97 12.94 3.47 3.81
N PHE A 98 13.56 2.58 3.03
CA PHE A 98 14.36 1.49 3.59
C PHE A 98 15.80 1.69 3.16
N LYS A 99 16.68 2.13 4.08
CA LYS A 99 18.12 2.07 3.82
C LYS A 99 18.49 0.60 3.71
N VAL A 100 18.45 0.04 2.50
CA VAL A 100 18.73 -1.38 2.25
C VAL A 100 20.13 -1.65 2.78
N PRO A 101 20.31 -2.45 3.84
CA PRO A 101 21.65 -2.90 4.19
C PRO A 101 22.10 -3.81 3.04
N SER A 102 23.26 -3.50 2.45
CA SER A 102 23.90 -4.24 1.35
C SER A 102 24.39 -5.62 1.78
N SER A 103 23.55 -6.39 2.46
CA SER A 103 23.81 -7.76 2.87
C SER A 103 22.72 -8.65 2.27
N GLY A 104 22.90 -8.98 0.99
CA GLY A 104 22.57 -10.32 0.49
C GLY A 104 21.22 -10.54 -0.15
N PHE A 105 20.49 -9.52 -0.59
CA PHE A 105 19.34 -9.73 -1.48
C PHE A 105 19.50 -8.89 -2.75
N ASP A 106 20.07 -9.53 -3.75
CA ASP A 106 20.39 -8.99 -5.06
C ASP A 106 19.09 -8.72 -5.83
N LEU A 107 18.60 -7.48 -5.73
CA LEU A 107 17.40 -7.02 -6.43
C LEU A 107 17.55 -7.15 -7.94
N ASP A 108 18.78 -7.02 -8.45
CA ASP A 108 19.09 -7.13 -9.87
C ASP A 108 18.74 -8.53 -10.39
N ARG A 109 19.04 -9.57 -9.59
CA ARG A 109 18.71 -10.97 -9.92
C ARG A 109 17.22 -11.28 -9.91
N LEU A 110 16.43 -10.55 -9.13
CA LEU A 110 14.97 -10.73 -9.06
C LEU A 110 14.25 -9.98 -10.17
N PHE A 111 14.78 -8.84 -10.60
CA PHE A 111 14.34 -8.16 -11.82
C PHE A 111 14.69 -8.97 -13.06
N GLU A 112 15.86 -9.61 -13.10
CA GLU A 112 16.24 -10.54 -14.18
C GLU A 112 15.23 -11.71 -14.28
N ILE A 113 14.91 -12.39 -13.16
CA ILE A 113 13.97 -13.53 -13.15
C ILE A 113 12.53 -13.12 -13.53
N LEU A 114 12.09 -11.91 -13.18
CA LEU A 114 10.72 -11.45 -13.45
C LEU A 114 10.55 -10.82 -14.84
N TYR A 115 11.63 -10.33 -15.46
CA TYR A 115 11.57 -9.67 -16.76
C TYR A 115 12.10 -10.55 -17.91
N ASP A 116 12.84 -11.63 -17.61
CA ASP A 116 13.32 -12.65 -18.57
C ASP A 116 12.29 -13.76 -18.87
N GLN A 117 11.00 -13.52 -18.55
CA GLN A 117 9.89 -14.41 -18.93
C GLN A 117 9.10 -13.88 -20.13
N LYS A 118 9.76 -13.17 -21.05
CA LYS A 118 9.13 -12.70 -22.30
C LYS A 118 9.91 -13.13 -23.54
#